data_AF-A0A522R8H1-F1
#
_entry.id   AF-A0A522R8H1-F1
#
_cell.length_a   1.000
_cell.length_b   1.000
_cell.length_c   1.000
_cell.angle_alpha   90.00
_cell.angle_beta   90.00
_cell.angle_gamma   90.00
#
_symmetry.space_group_name_H-M   'P 1'
#
loop_
_entity.id
_entity.type
_entity.pdbx_description
1 polymer ?
#
loop_
_entity_poly.entity_id
_entity_poly.type
_entity_poly.pdbx_seq_one_letter_code
_entity_poly.pdbx_strand_id
1 'polypeptide(L)'
;MSTESPIQQPCSHCSECARACPEALDPEALFFALVRDDIAEAQRERLDACSECNRCVEACPSHIPLLDWLRWGRAELAEHARADALRARFLARNVRLARERNERVAARHEARPPTPSALPVQTISHAEVLAAIARGKAKRRRR
;
A
#
# COMPACT_ATOMS: atom_id res chain seq x y z
N MET A 1 -18.67 -27.54 -41.40
CA MET A 1 -17.22 -27.25 -41.35
C MET A 1 -16.80 -27.47 -39.91
N SER A 2 -16.03 -28.52 -39.64
CA SER A 2 -15.64 -28.85 -38.27
C SER A 2 -14.83 -27.70 -37.67
N THR A 3 -15.42 -27.02 -36.70
CA THR A 3 -14.79 -25.97 -35.90
C THR A 3 -14.04 -26.63 -34.75
N GLU A 4 -12.93 -27.30 -35.06
CA GLU A 4 -12.00 -27.76 -34.03
C GLU A 4 -11.04 -26.60 -33.75
N SER A 5 -11.10 -26.01 -32.55
CA SER A 5 -10.15 -24.98 -32.14
C SER A 5 -8.78 -25.63 -31.94
N PRO A 6 -7.68 -25.07 -32.47
CA PRO A 6 -6.38 -25.70 -32.37
C PRO A 6 -5.94 -25.82 -30.90
N ILE A 7 -5.37 -26.99 -30.56
CA ILE A 7 -4.90 -27.29 -29.19
C ILE A 7 -3.64 -26.47 -28.92
N GLN A 8 -3.65 -25.67 -27.86
CA GLN A 8 -2.48 -24.92 -27.40
C GLN A 8 -1.31 -25.87 -27.12
N GLN A 9 -0.14 -25.55 -27.67
CA GLN A 9 1.12 -26.27 -27.46
C GLN A 9 2.11 -25.41 -26.64
N PRO A 10 3.16 -26.01 -26.07
CA PRO A 10 4.25 -25.26 -25.46
C PRO A 10 4.92 -24.31 -26.46
N CYS A 11 5.46 -23.19 -25.96
CA CYS A 11 6.22 -22.24 -26.78
C CYS A 11 7.47 -22.93 -27.34
N SER A 12 7.71 -22.81 -28.64
CA SER A 12 8.88 -23.38 -29.34
C SER A 12 10.04 -22.38 -29.49
N HIS A 13 9.94 -21.18 -28.89
CA HIS A 13 10.95 -20.12 -28.99
C HIS A 13 11.29 -19.73 -30.44
N CYS A 14 10.27 -19.66 -31.30
CA CYS A 14 10.44 -19.34 -32.72
C CYS A 14 10.50 -17.84 -33.04
N SER A 15 10.17 -16.97 -32.08
CA SER A 15 10.17 -15.50 -32.22
C SER A 15 9.29 -14.91 -33.34
N GLU A 16 8.37 -15.69 -33.92
CA GLU A 16 7.43 -15.20 -34.96
C GLU A 16 6.51 -14.09 -34.43
N CYS A 17 6.11 -14.17 -33.17
CA CYS A 17 5.29 -13.15 -32.52
C CYS A 17 6.00 -11.78 -32.42
N ALA A 18 7.32 -11.77 -32.22
CA ALA A 18 8.12 -10.55 -32.19
C ALA A 18 8.23 -9.91 -33.58
N ARG A 19 8.47 -10.74 -34.62
CA ARG A 19 8.52 -10.29 -36.03
C ARG A 19 7.18 -9.71 -36.51
N ALA A 20 6.07 -10.26 -36.04
CA ALA A 20 4.73 -9.82 -36.42
C ALA A 20 4.23 -8.60 -35.64
N CYS A 21 4.92 -8.16 -34.58
CA CYS A 21 4.44 -7.09 -33.72
C CYS A 21 4.62 -5.70 -34.36
N PRO A 22 3.54 -4.91 -34.58
CA PRO A 22 3.65 -3.58 -35.15
C PRO A 22 4.31 -2.56 -34.21
N GLU A 23 4.29 -2.81 -32.90
CA GLU A 23 4.86 -1.94 -31.86
C GLU A 23 6.33 -2.30 -31.55
N ALA A 24 6.92 -3.24 -32.31
CA ALA A 24 8.25 -3.79 -32.09
C ALA A 24 8.48 -4.27 -30.64
N LEU A 25 7.47 -4.93 -30.07
CA LEU A 25 7.58 -5.61 -28.78
C LEU A 25 8.15 -7.02 -28.96
N ASP A 26 8.59 -7.62 -27.85
CA ASP A 26 8.87 -9.05 -27.75
C ASP A 26 7.75 -9.75 -26.96
N PRO A 27 6.68 -10.24 -27.62
CA PRO A 27 5.59 -10.93 -26.94
C PRO A 27 6.03 -12.23 -26.27
N GLU A 28 7.14 -12.84 -26.70
CA GLU A 28 7.68 -14.05 -26.10
C GLU A 28 8.28 -13.72 -24.73
N ALA A 29 9.14 -12.70 -24.65
CA ALA A 29 9.69 -12.21 -23.39
C ALA A 29 8.59 -11.75 -22.43
N LEU A 30 7.62 -10.96 -22.94
CA LEU A 30 6.47 -10.50 -22.17
C LEU A 30 5.64 -11.68 -21.63
N PHE A 31 5.35 -12.69 -22.45
CA PHE A 31 4.62 -13.88 -22.02
C PHE A 31 5.36 -14.60 -20.89
N PHE A 32 6.67 -14.81 -20.99
CA PHE A 32 7.42 -15.47 -19.93
C PHE A 32 7.55 -14.66 -18.66
N ALA A 33 7.62 -13.32 -18.74
CA ALA A 33 7.53 -12.45 -17.56
C ALA A 33 6.17 -12.62 -16.86
N LEU A 34 5.09 -12.62 -17.64
CA LEU A 34 3.71 -12.73 -17.15
C LEU A 34 3.39 -14.11 -16.56
N VAL A 35 3.89 -15.20 -17.16
CA VAL A 35 3.75 -16.55 -16.60
C VAL A 35 4.43 -16.68 -15.23
N ARG A 36 5.48 -15.88 -14.97
CA ARG A 36 6.15 -15.81 -13.66
C ARG A 36 5.54 -14.78 -12.71
N ASP A 37 4.44 -14.13 -13.11
CA ASP A 37 3.82 -13.02 -12.37
C ASP A 37 4.78 -11.83 -12.12
N ASP A 38 5.80 -11.68 -12.99
CA ASP A 38 6.79 -10.60 -12.91
C ASP A 38 6.32 -9.39 -13.72
N ILE A 39 5.37 -8.66 -13.15
CA ILE A 39 4.79 -7.45 -13.76
C ILE A 39 5.84 -6.34 -13.92
N ALA A 40 6.85 -6.29 -13.04
CA ALA A 40 7.93 -5.33 -13.13
C ALA A 40 8.82 -5.59 -14.35
N GLU A 41 9.18 -6.85 -14.61
CA GLU A 41 9.86 -7.23 -15.84
C GLU A 41 9.01 -6.94 -17.07
N ALA A 42 7.72 -7.30 -17.04
CA ALA A 42 6.85 -7.02 -18.16
C ALA A 42 6.74 -5.51 -18.47
N GLN A 43 6.77 -4.66 -17.44
CA GLN A 43 6.84 -3.21 -17.61
C GLN A 43 8.17 -2.76 -18.24
N ARG A 44 9.31 -3.35 -17.84
CA ARG A 44 10.63 -3.07 -18.47
C ARG A 44 10.62 -3.42 -19.95
N GLU A 45 9.95 -4.52 -20.31
CA GLU A 45 9.71 -4.97 -21.68
C GLU A 45 8.59 -4.19 -22.40
N ARG A 46 8.16 -3.04 -21.85
CA ARG A 46 7.19 -2.12 -22.45
C ARG A 46 5.81 -2.73 -22.70
N LEU A 47 5.31 -3.54 -21.76
CA LEU A 47 3.96 -4.12 -21.82
C LEU A 47 2.86 -3.09 -22.09
N ASP A 48 3.02 -1.87 -21.58
CA ASP A 48 2.11 -0.73 -21.74
C ASP A 48 1.99 -0.23 -23.18
N ALA A 49 2.97 -0.51 -24.04
CA ALA A 49 2.94 -0.11 -25.45
C ALA A 49 2.14 -1.07 -26.34
N CYS A 50 1.64 -2.20 -25.82
CA CYS A 50 0.86 -3.15 -26.62
C CYS A 50 -0.50 -2.56 -27.04
N SER A 51 -0.71 -2.42 -28.36
CA SER A 51 -1.92 -1.87 -28.99
C SER A 51 -3.08 -2.85 -29.17
N GLU A 52 -2.99 -4.07 -28.61
CA GLU A 52 -4.02 -5.11 -28.70
C GLU A 52 -4.39 -5.57 -30.12
N CYS A 53 -3.49 -5.44 -31.08
CA CYS A 53 -3.74 -5.76 -32.50
C CYS A 53 -3.87 -7.26 -32.84
N ASN A 54 -3.71 -8.17 -31.85
CA ASN A 54 -3.81 -9.63 -31.99
C ASN A 54 -2.82 -10.33 -32.95
N ARG A 55 -1.86 -9.62 -33.55
CA ARG A 55 -0.89 -10.22 -34.49
C ARG A 55 0.00 -11.29 -33.89
N CYS A 56 0.34 -11.18 -32.61
CA CYS A 56 1.14 -12.19 -31.91
C CYS A 56 0.41 -13.55 -31.80
N VAL A 57 -0.91 -13.55 -31.66
CA VAL A 57 -1.72 -14.78 -31.60
C VAL A 57 -1.82 -15.42 -32.98
N GLU A 58 -2.10 -14.62 -34.01
CA GLU A 58 -2.19 -15.09 -35.40
C GLU A 58 -0.87 -15.71 -35.90
N ALA A 59 0.27 -15.13 -35.51
CA ALA A 59 1.58 -15.60 -35.91
C ALA A 59 2.10 -16.80 -35.09
N CYS A 60 1.46 -17.15 -33.96
CA CYS A 60 1.98 -18.15 -33.04
C CYS A 60 1.69 -19.58 -33.55
N PRO A 61 2.71 -20.38 -33.92
CA PRO A 61 2.50 -21.78 -34.34
C PRO A 61 2.07 -22.69 -33.19
N SER A 62 2.31 -22.28 -31.93
CA SER A 62 1.91 -23.01 -30.74
C SER A 62 0.49 -22.67 -30.26
N HIS A 63 -0.23 -21.79 -30.98
CA HIS A 63 -1.59 -21.36 -30.62
C HIS A 63 -1.72 -20.83 -29.17
N ILE A 64 -0.68 -20.14 -28.69
CA ILE A 64 -0.69 -19.52 -27.37
C ILE A 64 -1.58 -18.27 -27.41
N PRO A 65 -2.50 -18.09 -26.44
CA PRO A 65 -3.35 -16.90 -26.35
C PRO A 65 -2.55 -15.69 -25.82
N LEU A 66 -1.49 -15.29 -26.53
CA LEU A 66 -0.57 -14.23 -26.10
C LEU A 66 -1.28 -12.93 -25.75
N LEU A 67 -2.29 -12.52 -26.53
CA LEU A 67 -3.03 -11.29 -26.26
C LEU A 67 -3.77 -11.32 -24.91
N ASP A 68 -4.29 -12.47 -24.48
CA ASP A 68 -4.99 -12.59 -23.19
C ASP A 68 -4.02 -12.41 -22.02
N TRP A 69 -2.81 -12.96 -22.12
CA TRP A 69 -1.74 -12.71 -21.17
C TRP A 69 -1.37 -11.23 -21.12
N LEU A 70 -1.14 -10.60 -22.27
CA LEU A 70 -0.77 -9.17 -22.32
C LEU A 70 -1.89 -8.28 -21.76
N ARG A 71 -3.16 -8.61 -22.01
CA ARG A 71 -4.32 -7.92 -21.43
C ARG A 71 -4.36 -8.03 -19.91
N TRP A 72 -4.21 -9.24 -19.39
CA TRP A 72 -4.12 -9.48 -17.96
C TRP A 72 -2.96 -8.69 -17.34
N GLY A 73 -1.76 -8.79 -17.92
CA GLY A 73 -0.60 -8.07 -17.43
C GLY A 73 -0.75 -6.55 -17.45
N ARG A 74 -1.38 -5.97 -18.48
CA ARG A 74 -1.68 -4.52 -18.50
C ARG A 74 -2.67 -4.14 -17.39
N ALA A 75 -3.64 -5.00 -17.08
CA ALA A 75 -4.58 -4.76 -15.99
C ALA A 75 -3.86 -4.79 -14.63
N GLU A 76 -2.96 -5.77 -14.40
CA GLU A 76 -2.13 -5.83 -13.19
C GLU A 76 -1.21 -4.62 -13.06
N LEU A 77 -0.56 -4.22 -14.16
CA LEU A 77 0.30 -3.03 -14.18
C LEU A 77 -0.48 -1.76 -13.80
N ALA A 78 -1.70 -1.61 -14.32
CA ALA A 78 -2.58 -0.50 -13.96
C ALA A 78 -3.01 -0.55 -12.49
N GLU A 79 -3.26 -1.74 -11.95
CA GLU A 79 -3.65 -1.91 -10.54
C GLU A 79 -2.49 -1.60 -9.59
N HIS A 80 -1.28 -2.04 -9.90
CA HIS A 80 -0.07 -1.67 -9.17
C HIS A 80 0.13 -0.15 -9.14
N ALA A 81 0.01 0.51 -10.30
CA ALA A 81 0.13 1.97 -10.40
C ALA A 81 -0.93 2.70 -9.56
N ARG A 82 -2.18 2.20 -9.53
CA ARG A 82 -3.24 2.75 -8.67
C ARG A 82 -2.93 2.56 -7.19
N ALA A 83 -2.49 1.36 -6.80
CA ALA A 83 -2.12 1.06 -5.42
C ALA A 83 -0.98 1.98 -4.94
N ASP A 84 0.03 2.21 -5.76
CA ASP A 84 1.15 3.10 -5.45
C ASP A 84 0.72 4.56 -5.35
N ALA A 85 -0.15 5.03 -6.26
CA ALA A 85 -0.71 6.37 -6.18
C ALA A 85 -1.53 6.57 -4.89
N LEU A 86 -2.32 5.58 -4.47
CA LEU A 86 -3.08 5.61 -3.22
C LEU A 86 -2.15 5.62 -2.00
N ARG A 87 -1.11 4.77 -1.99
CA ARG A 87 -0.08 4.75 -0.93
C ARG A 87 0.61 6.11 -0.82
N ALA A 88 1.04 6.70 -1.93
CA ALA A 88 1.69 8.01 -1.95
C ALA A 88 0.78 9.10 -1.36
N ARG A 89 -0.50 9.12 -1.73
CA ARG A 89 -1.50 10.05 -1.18
C ARG A 89 -1.70 9.87 0.32
N PHE A 90 -1.78 8.62 0.79
CA PHE A 90 -1.93 8.29 2.20
C PHE A 90 -0.72 8.76 3.01
N LEU A 91 0.50 8.47 2.55
CA LEU A 91 1.74 8.90 3.20
C LEU A 91 1.83 10.43 3.27
N ALA A 92 1.54 11.14 2.17
CA ALA A 92 1.53 12.60 2.15
C ALA A 92 0.54 13.20 3.15
N ARG A 93 -0.67 12.61 3.25
CA ARG A 93 -1.67 13.02 4.26
C ARG A 93 -1.15 12.84 5.68
N ASN A 94 -0.53 11.70 5.98
CA ASN A 94 -0.03 11.40 7.32
C ASN A 94 1.12 12.33 7.73
N VAL A 95 2.03 12.65 6.81
CA VAL A 95 3.10 13.63 7.04
C VAL A 95 2.51 14.99 7.40
N ARG A 96 1.49 15.45 6.66
CA ARG A 96 0.80 16.72 6.96
C ARG A 96 0.15 16.70 8.35
N LEU A 97 -0.62 15.66 8.67
CA LEU A 97 -1.31 15.56 9.96
C LEU A 97 -0.33 15.45 11.14
N ALA A 98 0.80 14.75 10.96
CA ALA A 98 1.85 14.66 11.96
C ALA A 98 2.48 16.03 12.24
N ARG A 99 2.76 16.81 11.19
CA ARG A 99 3.27 18.18 11.32
C ARG A 99 2.29 19.08 12.08
N GLU A 100 1.03 19.11 11.65
CA GLU A 100 -0.01 19.92 12.31
C GLU A 100 -0.19 19.53 13.79
N ARG A 101 -0.14 18.22 14.10
CA ARG A 101 -0.20 17.72 15.47
C ARG A 101 1.01 18.18 16.29
N ASN A 102 2.21 18.07 15.74
CA ASN A 102 3.45 18.46 16.42
C ASN A 102 3.46 19.98 16.69
N GLU A 103 3.05 20.79 15.72
CA GLU A 103 2.89 22.24 15.88
C GLU A 103 1.89 22.58 16.99
N ARG A 104 0.74 21.89 17.03
CA ARG A 104 -0.25 22.07 18.11
C ARG A 104 0.28 21.66 19.48
N VAL A 105 1.03 20.57 19.56
CA VAL A 105 1.66 20.13 20.81
C VAL A 105 2.72 21.14 21.25
N ALA A 106 3.61 21.57 20.35
CA ALA A 106 4.62 22.58 20.63
C ALA A 106 3.99 23.89 21.12
N ALA A 107 2.96 24.40 20.42
CA ALA A 107 2.22 25.59 20.83
C ALA A 107 1.57 25.45 22.22
N ARG A 108 1.05 24.26 22.57
CA ARG A 108 0.53 23.99 23.93
C ARG A 108 1.64 23.97 24.98
N HIS A 109 2.80 23.41 24.65
CA HIS A 109 3.95 23.39 25.55
C HIS A 109 4.50 24.81 25.79
N GLU A 110 4.54 25.65 24.75
CA GLU A 110 5.01 27.03 24.84
C GLU A 110 4.00 27.96 25.52
N ALA A 111 2.71 27.81 25.22
CA ALA A 111 1.65 28.59 25.87
C ALA A 111 1.36 28.14 27.31
N ARG A 112 1.90 27.00 27.77
CA ARG A 112 1.79 26.58 29.16
C ARG A 112 2.65 27.54 29.99
N PRO A 113 2.05 28.41 30.83
CA PRO A 113 2.84 29.28 31.68
C PRO A 113 3.77 28.42 32.54
N PRO A 114 4.99 28.89 32.87
CA PRO A 114 5.84 28.18 33.81
C PRO A 114 5.03 28.02 35.09
N THR A 115 4.55 26.81 35.35
CA THR A 115 3.97 26.49 36.64
C THR A 115 5.07 26.79 37.66
N PRO A 116 4.88 27.72 38.61
CA PRO A 116 5.82 27.83 39.71
C PRO A 116 5.97 26.43 40.29
N SER A 117 7.24 26.05 40.50
CA SER A 117 7.66 24.80 41.15
C SER A 117 6.59 24.27 42.08
N ALA A 118 6.23 22.99 41.89
CA ALA A 118 5.37 22.18 42.75
C ALA A 118 4.84 22.92 43.98
N LEU A 119 3.52 23.13 44.04
CA LEU A 119 2.85 23.43 45.32
C LEU A 119 3.51 22.53 46.37
N PRO A 120 4.00 23.09 47.50
CA PRO A 120 4.73 22.30 48.48
C PRO A 120 3.88 21.08 48.77
N VAL A 121 4.43 19.89 48.54
CA VAL A 121 3.82 18.65 49.01
C VAL A 121 3.85 18.77 50.52
N GLN A 122 2.77 19.30 51.09
CA GLN A 122 2.58 19.43 52.52
C GLN A 122 2.48 18.00 53.03
N THR A 123 3.57 17.48 53.58
CA THR A 123 3.57 16.18 54.24
C THR A 123 2.80 16.34 55.54
N ILE A 124 1.50 16.01 55.52
CA ILE A 124 0.68 15.97 56.73
C ILE A 124 1.26 14.89 57.65
N SER A 125 1.50 15.24 58.91
CA SER A 125 2.01 14.28 59.89
C SER A 125 0.95 13.23 60.22
N HIS A 126 1.39 12.00 60.52
CA HIS A 126 0.48 10.92 60.93
C HIS A 126 -0.39 11.32 62.14
N ALA A 127 0.15 12.15 63.04
CA ALA A 127 -0.56 12.67 64.20
C ALA A 127 -1.77 13.55 63.82
N GLU A 128 -1.63 14.41 62.80
CA GLU A 128 -2.71 15.27 62.32
C GLU A 128 -3.83 14.46 61.64
N VAL A 129 -3.47 13.41 60.92
CA VAL A 129 -4.42 12.46 60.31
C VAL A 129 -5.21 11.72 61.38
N LEU A 130 -4.53 11.19 62.40
CA LEU A 130 -5.18 10.51 63.52
C LEU A 130 -6.10 11.46 64.30
N ALA A 131 -5.69 12.71 64.52
CA ALA A 131 -6.50 13.71 65.18
C ALA A 131 -7.78 14.06 64.37
N ALA A 132 -7.69 14.13 63.04
CA ALA A 132 -8.85 14.33 62.17
C ALA A 132 -9.82 13.15 62.23
N ILE A 133 -9.31 11.92 62.20
CA ILE A 133 -10.11 10.69 62.33
C ILE A 133 -10.80 10.64 63.71
N ALA A 134 -10.10 11.00 64.78
CA ALA A 134 -10.65 11.05 66.13
C ALA A 134 -11.83 12.06 66.23
N ARG A 135 -11.67 13.26 65.67
CA ARG A 135 -12.76 14.25 65.59
C ARG A 135 -13.98 13.73 64.82
N GLY A 136 -13.76 13.05 63.70
CA GLY A 136 -14.83 12.43 62.90
C GLY A 136 -15.59 11.33 63.66
N LYS A 137 -14.87 10.47 64.39
CA LYS A 137 -15.47 9.44 65.26
C LYS A 137 -16.26 10.05 66.42
N ALA A 138 -15.75 11.11 67.05
CA ALA A 138 -16.48 11.82 68.11
C ALA A 138 -17.78 12.47 67.60
N LYS A 139 -17.76 13.05 66.39
CA LYS A 139 -18.96 13.62 65.74
C LYS A 139 -20.00 12.55 65.37
N ARG A 140 -19.56 11.35 64.99
CA ARG A 140 -20.46 10.20 64.74
C ARG A 140 -21.05 9.59 66.02
N ARG A 141 -20.33 9.61 67.16
CA ARG A 141 -20.87 9.13 68.45
C ARG A 141 -21.84 10.11 69.11
N ARG A 142 -21.88 11.37 68.66
CA ARG A 142 -22.85 12.40 69.09
C ARG A 142 -24.09 12.48 68.19
N ARG A 143 -24.15 11.65 67.13
CA ARG A 143 -25.32 11.43 66.29
C ARG A 143 -25.95 10.09 66.69
#